data_AF-A0A7K4EAQ2-F1
#
_entry.id   AF-A0A7K4EAQ2-F1
#
_cell.length_a   1.000
_cell.length_b   1.000
_cell.length_c   1.000
_cell.angle_alpha   90.00
_cell.angle_beta   90.00
_cell.angle_gamma   90.00
#
_symmetry.space_group_name_H-M   'P 1'
#
loop_
_entity.id
_entity.type
_entity.pdbx_description
1 polymer ?
#
loop_
_entity_poly.entity_id
_entity_poly.type
_entity_poly.pdbx_seq_one_letter_code
_entity_poly.pdbx_strand_id
1 'polypeptide(L)'
;MSISMMVLEDRYKHAEQQFNDLKSNGLVAGNFEGKVWQYRSSNIPFTSLDPLNRRNQDQPPLPLVIGKLARCFIVKEILAHPSAELIIGRMASIRHLSAVMDSENIEWSDITRKVFDRTVDSIRHGRSDSTIYHRANALKAFVDFLNQLSAMVDGVLLRFIDRFIKWQTGIPNPTHSALELTSPEFQQREENLYTSDLHKGIAQARWLIKQNPHLEPTAGFDRIRLEATCFGMALGLRVGEIANLPKNCLFEDPNTHTTFVRVPVEKNCIPNAVPVADLWSAPLTEAYEYLLAASQDARERALDIEADGFSFIDKSLAAYRANHPLDPGAVDQLSSLGLSVEHHYFVEEICKCFPISPKNSTAAGDFTVAALSFPE
;
A
#
# COMPACT_ATOMS: atom_id res chain seq x y z
N MET A 1 -8.25 -27.44 -29.57
CA MET A 1 -7.68 -26.62 -28.47
C MET A 1 -6.20 -26.95 -28.40
N SER A 2 -5.28 -25.99 -28.40
CA SER A 2 -3.84 -26.29 -28.31
C SER A 2 -3.49 -26.85 -26.93
N ILE A 3 -2.42 -27.65 -26.82
CA ILE A 3 -1.93 -28.22 -25.55
C ILE A 3 -1.73 -27.14 -24.50
N SER A 4 -1.12 -26.01 -24.87
CA SER A 4 -0.92 -24.86 -24.00
C SER A 4 -2.24 -24.32 -23.44
N MET A 5 -3.29 -24.22 -24.26
CA MET A 5 -4.59 -23.76 -23.80
C MET A 5 -5.24 -24.75 -22.83
N MET A 6 -5.11 -26.07 -23.06
CA MET A 6 -5.63 -27.07 -22.11
C MET A 6 -4.97 -26.95 -20.73
N VAL A 7 -3.63 -26.82 -20.70
CA VAL A 7 -2.86 -26.62 -19.46
C VAL A 7 -3.29 -25.32 -18.77
N LEU A 8 -3.49 -24.26 -19.54
CA LEU A 8 -3.92 -22.97 -19.00
C LEU A 8 -5.33 -23.05 -18.41
N GLU A 9 -6.30 -23.63 -19.10
CA GLU A 9 -7.68 -23.76 -18.59
C GLU A 9 -7.75 -24.61 -17.31
N ASP A 10 -6.99 -25.70 -17.23
CA ASP A 10 -6.91 -26.51 -16.02
C ASP A 10 -6.36 -25.70 -14.84
N ARG A 11 -5.21 -25.02 -15.04
CA ARG A 11 -4.63 -24.18 -13.99
C ARG A 11 -5.54 -23.01 -13.63
N TYR A 12 -6.26 -22.46 -14.60
CA TYR A 12 -7.16 -21.33 -14.40
C TYR A 12 -8.32 -21.67 -13.47
N LYS A 13 -8.94 -22.84 -13.64
CA LYS A 13 -9.98 -23.35 -12.73
C LYS A 13 -9.45 -23.54 -11.30
N HIS A 14 -8.24 -24.09 -11.15
CA HIS A 14 -7.62 -24.22 -9.85
C HIS A 14 -7.32 -22.86 -9.21
N ALA A 15 -6.87 -21.88 -10.00
CA ALA A 15 -6.62 -20.53 -9.51
C ALA A 15 -7.92 -19.82 -9.09
N GLU A 16 -9.03 -20.05 -9.79
CA GLU A 16 -10.35 -19.53 -9.42
C GLU A 16 -10.81 -20.08 -8.06
N GLN A 17 -10.66 -21.38 -7.83
CA GLN A 17 -10.95 -22.01 -6.53
C GLN A 17 -10.08 -21.39 -5.42
N GLN A 18 -8.77 -21.32 -5.64
CA GLN A 18 -7.82 -20.70 -4.69
C GLN A 18 -8.15 -19.23 -4.42
N PHE A 19 -8.59 -18.48 -5.44
CA PHE A 19 -9.05 -17.10 -5.28
C PHE A 19 -10.30 -17.01 -4.40
N ASN A 20 -11.28 -17.89 -4.62
CA ASN A 20 -12.50 -17.92 -3.82
C ASN A 20 -12.22 -18.26 -2.35
N ASP A 21 -11.28 -19.17 -2.09
CA ASP A 21 -10.81 -19.48 -0.74
C ASP A 21 -10.16 -18.25 -0.09
N LEU A 22 -9.24 -17.58 -0.80
CA LEU A 22 -8.60 -16.34 -0.33
C LEU A 22 -9.61 -15.22 -0.05
N LYS A 23 -10.65 -15.13 -0.90
CA LYS A 23 -11.75 -14.17 -0.74
C LYS A 23 -12.60 -14.48 0.49
N SER A 24 -12.93 -15.75 0.71
CA SER A 24 -13.69 -16.18 1.90
C SER A 24 -12.95 -15.88 3.20
N ASN A 25 -11.61 -15.93 3.17
CA ASN A 25 -10.74 -15.57 4.29
C ASN A 25 -10.50 -14.05 4.44
N GLY A 26 -11.14 -13.21 3.62
CA GLY A 26 -10.99 -11.75 3.67
C GLY A 26 -9.63 -11.23 3.22
N LEU A 27 -8.78 -12.05 2.61
CA LEU A 27 -7.43 -11.64 2.17
C LEU A 27 -7.46 -10.86 0.85
N VAL A 28 -8.43 -11.19 -0.02
CA VAL A 28 -8.61 -10.56 -1.34
C VAL A 28 -10.09 -10.19 -1.50
N ALA A 29 -10.36 -9.08 -2.18
CA ALA A 29 -11.71 -8.68 -2.58
C ALA A 29 -11.81 -8.41 -4.09
N GLY A 30 -13.03 -8.48 -4.62
CA GLY A 30 -13.34 -8.33 -6.04
C GLY A 30 -13.96 -9.58 -6.69
N ASN A 31 -14.04 -9.56 -8.01
CA ASN A 31 -14.46 -10.68 -8.85
C ASN A 31 -13.21 -11.27 -9.53
N PHE A 32 -13.09 -12.60 -9.58
CA PHE A 32 -11.96 -13.29 -10.23
C PHE A 32 -11.77 -12.81 -11.68
N GLU A 33 -12.86 -12.69 -12.44
CA GLU A 33 -12.83 -12.16 -13.82
C GLU A 33 -12.76 -10.62 -13.89
N GLY A 34 -12.82 -9.94 -12.76
CA GLY A 34 -12.78 -8.49 -12.66
C GLY A 34 -11.47 -7.91 -13.22
N LYS A 35 -11.55 -6.65 -13.66
CA LYS A 35 -10.38 -5.87 -14.11
C LYS A 35 -9.46 -5.44 -12.97
N VAL A 36 -9.97 -5.42 -11.75
CA VAL A 36 -9.23 -4.99 -10.56
C VAL A 36 -9.61 -5.89 -9.39
N TRP A 37 -8.59 -6.38 -8.68
CA TRP A 37 -8.75 -7.01 -7.37
C TRP A 37 -8.24 -6.07 -6.28
N GLN A 38 -8.74 -6.23 -5.06
CA GLN A 38 -8.18 -5.58 -3.87
C GLN A 38 -7.42 -6.59 -3.03
N TYR A 39 -6.21 -6.25 -2.63
CA TYR A 39 -5.36 -7.04 -1.74
C TYR A 39 -4.62 -6.10 -0.80
N ARG A 40 -4.77 -6.30 0.53
CA ARG A 40 -4.19 -5.44 1.58
C ARG A 40 -4.39 -3.93 1.27
N SER A 41 -5.65 -3.55 1.06
CA SER A 41 -6.08 -2.18 0.76
C SER A 41 -5.49 -1.56 -0.51
N SER A 42 -4.89 -2.36 -1.39
CA SER A 42 -4.31 -1.91 -2.65
C SER A 42 -4.97 -2.58 -3.85
N ASN A 43 -5.09 -1.82 -4.95
CA ASN A 43 -5.68 -2.31 -6.19
C ASN A 43 -4.64 -3.04 -7.05
N ILE A 44 -4.96 -4.25 -7.49
CA ILE A 44 -4.19 -5.05 -8.44
C ILE A 44 -4.89 -4.97 -9.81
N PRO A 45 -4.33 -4.26 -10.80
CA PRO A 45 -4.97 -4.07 -12.09
C PRO A 45 -4.64 -5.18 -13.10
N PHE A 46 -5.67 -5.86 -13.61
CA PHE A 46 -5.62 -6.83 -14.71
C PHE A 46 -5.99 -6.18 -16.05
N THR A 47 -5.41 -5.02 -16.31
CA THR A 47 -5.67 -4.19 -17.51
C THR A 47 -4.41 -3.98 -18.34
N SER A 48 -4.56 -3.75 -19.63
CA SER A 48 -3.44 -3.39 -20.50
C SER A 48 -2.91 -1.99 -20.17
N LEU A 49 -1.70 -1.67 -20.63
CA LEU A 49 -1.18 -0.31 -20.53
C LEU A 49 -1.82 0.54 -21.63
N ASP A 50 -2.55 1.58 -21.25
CA ASP A 50 -3.08 2.57 -22.18
C ASP A 50 -2.49 3.94 -21.82
N PRO A 51 -1.68 4.55 -22.70
CA PRO A 51 -1.09 5.87 -22.44
C PRO A 51 -2.13 6.99 -22.41
N LEU A 52 -3.32 6.81 -23.00
CA LEU A 52 -4.39 7.80 -23.02
C LEU A 52 -5.23 7.77 -21.74
N ASN A 53 -5.35 6.61 -21.11
CA ASN A 53 -6.17 6.41 -19.91
C ASN A 53 -5.31 6.19 -18.67
N ARG A 54 -5.25 7.19 -17.77
CA ARG A 54 -4.43 7.11 -16.54
C ARG A 54 -5.06 6.24 -15.45
N ARG A 55 -6.38 6.05 -15.44
CA ARG A 55 -7.10 5.26 -14.43
C ARG A 55 -7.15 3.80 -14.86
N ASN A 56 -6.77 2.89 -13.96
CA ASN A 56 -6.77 1.46 -14.26
C ASN A 56 -8.16 0.90 -14.61
N GLN A 57 -9.24 1.51 -14.09
CA GLN A 57 -10.62 1.03 -14.32
C GLN A 57 -11.07 1.25 -15.76
N ASP A 58 -10.63 2.36 -16.35
CA ASP A 58 -10.98 2.82 -17.70
C ASP A 58 -10.12 2.15 -18.77
N GLN A 59 -9.06 1.45 -18.35
CA GLN A 59 -8.19 0.72 -19.26
C GLN A 59 -8.86 -0.56 -19.78
N PRO A 60 -8.49 -0.99 -21.00
CA PRO A 60 -8.98 -2.24 -21.53
C PRO A 60 -8.46 -3.41 -20.69
N PRO A 61 -9.23 -4.51 -20.57
CA PRO A 61 -8.77 -5.72 -19.90
C PRO A 61 -7.53 -6.27 -20.63
N LEU A 62 -6.69 -6.99 -19.89
CA LEU A 62 -5.58 -7.72 -20.51
C LEU A 62 -6.07 -8.71 -21.57
N PRO A 63 -5.28 -8.97 -22.64
CA PRO A 63 -5.57 -10.02 -23.61
C PRO A 63 -5.82 -11.37 -22.93
N LEU A 64 -6.67 -12.20 -23.53
CA LEU A 64 -7.21 -13.40 -22.89
C LEU A 64 -6.15 -14.31 -22.25
N VAL A 65 -5.12 -14.71 -23.03
CA VAL A 65 -4.11 -15.68 -22.56
C VAL A 65 -3.25 -15.08 -21.43
N ILE A 66 -2.73 -13.87 -21.61
CA ILE A 66 -1.90 -13.22 -20.57
C ILE A 66 -2.72 -12.85 -19.34
N GLY A 67 -3.99 -12.47 -19.51
CA GLY A 67 -4.92 -12.19 -18.42
C GLY A 67 -5.18 -13.42 -17.57
N LYS A 68 -5.34 -14.60 -18.18
CA LYS A 68 -5.46 -15.87 -17.44
C LYS A 68 -4.17 -16.24 -16.73
N LEU A 69 -3.03 -16.16 -17.42
CA LEU A 69 -1.71 -16.43 -16.83
C LEU A 69 -1.40 -15.50 -15.65
N ALA A 70 -1.72 -14.21 -15.77
CA ALA A 70 -1.55 -13.22 -14.72
C ALA A 70 -2.36 -13.60 -13.49
N ARG A 71 -3.65 -13.95 -13.65
CA ARG A 71 -4.50 -14.37 -12.53
C ARG A 71 -3.95 -15.62 -11.84
N CYS A 72 -3.57 -16.64 -12.61
CA CYS A 72 -2.96 -17.86 -12.07
C CYS A 72 -1.68 -17.58 -11.27
N PHE A 73 -0.83 -16.69 -11.79
CA PHE A 73 0.41 -16.31 -11.13
C PHE A 73 0.16 -15.48 -9.86
N ILE A 74 -0.67 -14.45 -9.94
CA ILE A 74 -0.95 -13.57 -8.79
C ILE A 74 -1.63 -14.34 -7.66
N VAL A 75 -2.57 -15.25 -7.96
CA VAL A 75 -3.16 -16.13 -6.93
C VAL A 75 -2.08 -16.99 -6.26
N LYS A 76 -1.21 -17.65 -7.05
CA LYS A 76 -0.08 -18.44 -6.51
C LYS A 76 0.80 -17.61 -5.58
N GLU A 77 1.06 -16.36 -5.94
CA GLU A 77 1.90 -15.47 -5.14
C GLU A 77 1.22 -15.00 -3.86
N ILE A 78 -0.08 -14.69 -3.91
CA ILE A 78 -0.83 -14.25 -2.72
C ILE A 78 -0.88 -15.33 -1.64
N LEU A 79 -0.84 -16.62 -2.01
CA LEU A 79 -0.78 -17.73 -1.05
C LEU A 79 0.47 -17.69 -0.14
N ALA A 80 1.56 -17.03 -0.57
CA ALA A 80 2.75 -16.81 0.24
C ALA A 80 2.67 -15.55 1.13
N HIS A 81 1.50 -14.88 1.15
CA HIS A 81 1.23 -13.63 1.88
C HIS A 81 2.26 -12.50 1.68
N PRO A 82 2.69 -12.19 0.44
CA PRO A 82 3.63 -11.11 0.16
C PRO A 82 3.00 -9.73 0.45
N SER A 83 3.83 -8.69 0.43
CA SER A 83 3.36 -7.31 0.50
C SER A 83 2.57 -6.93 -0.77
N ALA A 84 1.67 -5.94 -0.64
CA ALA A 84 0.89 -5.45 -1.79
C ALA A 84 1.78 -4.86 -2.88
N GLU A 85 2.84 -4.13 -2.49
CA GLU A 85 3.79 -3.49 -3.40
C GLU A 85 4.50 -4.51 -4.29
N LEU A 86 4.84 -5.68 -3.73
CA LEU A 86 5.47 -6.76 -4.49
C LEU A 86 4.50 -7.32 -5.55
N ILE A 87 3.24 -7.55 -5.18
CA ILE A 87 2.20 -8.05 -6.10
C ILE A 87 1.90 -7.04 -7.20
N ILE A 88 1.71 -5.77 -6.85
CA ILE A 88 1.50 -4.68 -7.82
C ILE A 88 2.71 -4.55 -8.73
N GLY A 89 3.92 -4.68 -8.20
CA GLY A 89 5.14 -4.63 -8.98
C GLY A 89 5.26 -5.76 -9.99
N ARG A 90 4.85 -6.98 -9.60
CA ARG A 90 4.74 -8.14 -10.50
C ARG A 90 3.70 -7.95 -11.59
N MET A 91 2.52 -7.46 -11.21
CA MET A 91 1.44 -7.19 -12.15
C MET A 91 1.86 -6.11 -13.17
N ALA A 92 2.50 -5.03 -12.72
CA ALA A 92 3.04 -4.00 -13.61
C ALA A 92 4.03 -4.58 -14.64
N SER A 93 4.94 -5.46 -14.22
CA SER A 93 5.86 -6.16 -15.14
C SER A 93 5.11 -7.00 -16.19
N ILE A 94 4.06 -7.73 -15.79
CA ILE A 94 3.24 -8.54 -16.72
C ILE A 94 2.50 -7.64 -17.72
N ARG A 95 2.00 -6.49 -17.29
CA ARG A 95 1.35 -5.52 -18.18
C ARG A 95 2.32 -4.96 -19.23
N HIS A 96 3.57 -4.70 -18.86
CA HIS A 96 4.61 -4.33 -19.81
C HIS A 96 4.96 -5.47 -20.78
N LEU A 97 5.02 -6.71 -20.29
CA LEU A 97 5.22 -7.88 -21.15
C LEU A 97 4.08 -8.00 -22.18
N SER A 98 2.82 -7.84 -21.74
CA SER A 98 1.66 -7.80 -22.64
C SER A 98 1.83 -6.76 -23.74
N ALA A 99 2.17 -5.53 -23.36
CA ALA A 99 2.33 -4.45 -24.32
C ALA A 99 3.41 -4.74 -25.37
N VAL A 100 4.54 -5.34 -24.98
CA VAL A 100 5.60 -5.75 -25.92
C VAL A 100 5.12 -6.87 -26.83
N MET A 101 4.49 -7.91 -26.28
CA MET A 101 3.96 -9.02 -27.08
C MET A 101 2.92 -8.55 -28.08
N ASP A 102 1.99 -7.67 -27.67
CA ASP A 102 0.96 -7.11 -28.53
C ASP A 102 1.59 -6.23 -29.63
N SER A 103 2.56 -5.38 -29.28
CA SER A 103 3.20 -4.46 -30.24
C SER A 103 4.02 -5.17 -31.33
N GLU A 104 4.56 -6.35 -31.01
CA GLU A 104 5.38 -7.14 -31.92
C GLU A 104 4.64 -8.37 -32.48
N ASN A 105 3.35 -8.52 -32.16
CA ASN A 105 2.50 -9.65 -32.55
C ASN A 105 3.14 -11.01 -32.23
N ILE A 106 3.65 -11.16 -31.00
CA ILE A 106 4.35 -12.36 -30.52
C ILE A 106 3.36 -13.33 -29.90
N GLU A 107 3.28 -14.52 -30.48
CA GLU A 107 2.51 -15.64 -29.92
C GLU A 107 3.23 -16.28 -28.73
N TRP A 108 2.46 -16.88 -27.83
CA TRP A 108 2.99 -17.57 -26.64
C TRP A 108 3.89 -18.77 -26.98
N SER A 109 3.69 -19.40 -28.14
CA SER A 109 4.56 -20.47 -28.67
C SER A 109 5.97 -19.98 -28.99
N ASP A 110 6.12 -18.70 -29.32
CA ASP A 110 7.37 -18.09 -29.80
C ASP A 110 8.05 -17.22 -28.74
N ILE A 111 7.57 -17.28 -27.50
CA ILE A 111 8.17 -16.53 -26.40
C ILE A 111 9.59 -17.03 -26.13
N THR A 112 10.55 -16.10 -26.14
CA THR A 112 11.97 -16.38 -25.90
C THR A 112 12.56 -15.36 -24.95
N ARG A 113 13.80 -15.60 -24.50
CA ARG A 113 14.56 -14.65 -23.68
C ARG A 113 14.57 -13.22 -24.23
N LYS A 114 14.59 -13.06 -25.56
CA LYS A 114 14.64 -11.75 -26.24
C LYS A 114 13.40 -10.90 -25.94
N VAL A 115 12.24 -11.52 -25.73
CA VAL A 115 11.00 -10.81 -25.40
C VAL A 115 11.12 -10.16 -24.02
N PHE A 116 11.71 -10.87 -23.05
CA PHE A 116 11.95 -10.35 -21.70
C PHE A 116 13.03 -9.27 -21.70
N ASP A 117 14.10 -9.43 -22.47
CA ASP A 117 15.13 -8.39 -22.63
C ASP A 117 14.51 -7.09 -23.18
N ARG A 118 13.72 -7.19 -24.25
CA ARG A 118 12.99 -6.03 -24.82
C ARG A 118 11.96 -5.43 -23.86
N THR A 119 11.30 -6.26 -23.06
CA THR A 119 10.39 -5.78 -22.02
C THR A 119 11.12 -4.98 -20.95
N VAL A 120 12.31 -5.42 -20.55
CA VAL A 120 13.15 -4.63 -19.64
C VAL A 120 13.58 -3.32 -20.30
N ASP A 121 14.00 -3.36 -21.57
CA ASP A 121 14.42 -2.15 -22.29
C ASP A 121 13.29 -1.14 -22.49
N SER A 122 12.05 -1.59 -22.73
CA SER A 122 10.89 -0.70 -22.80
C SER A 122 10.60 -0.03 -21.46
N ILE A 123 10.87 -0.71 -20.34
CA ILE A 123 10.71 -0.17 -18.98
C ILE A 123 11.81 0.85 -18.62
N ARG A 124 13.01 0.75 -19.21
CA ARG A 124 14.15 1.64 -18.87
C ARG A 124 13.86 3.12 -19.11
N HIS A 125 13.03 3.43 -20.10
CA HIS A 125 12.76 4.81 -20.51
C HIS A 125 12.11 5.62 -19.38
N GLY A 126 12.88 6.54 -18.80
CA GLY A 126 12.42 7.47 -17.75
C GLY A 126 12.21 6.84 -16.36
N ARG A 127 12.83 5.69 -16.07
CA ARG A 127 12.73 5.01 -14.77
C ARG A 127 14.10 4.92 -14.09
N SER A 128 14.09 4.88 -12.75
CA SER A 128 15.29 4.67 -11.95
C SER A 128 15.81 3.23 -12.07
N ASP A 129 17.11 3.04 -11.85
CA ASP A 129 17.74 1.71 -11.85
C ASP A 129 17.09 0.73 -10.88
N SER A 130 16.66 1.22 -9.71
CA SER A 130 15.91 0.42 -8.73
C SER A 130 14.59 -0.10 -9.30
N THR A 131 13.84 0.76 -9.98
CA THR A 131 12.58 0.36 -10.63
C THR A 131 12.84 -0.71 -11.68
N ILE A 132 13.87 -0.51 -12.51
CA ILE A 132 14.26 -1.44 -13.58
C ILE A 132 14.65 -2.80 -12.99
N TYR A 133 15.50 -2.81 -11.96
CA TYR A 133 15.91 -4.02 -11.24
C TYR A 133 14.72 -4.79 -10.66
N HIS A 134 13.82 -4.10 -9.95
CA HIS A 134 12.63 -4.74 -9.37
C HIS A 134 11.68 -5.28 -10.44
N ARG A 135 11.49 -4.56 -11.55
CA ARG A 135 10.64 -5.01 -12.66
C ARG A 135 11.22 -6.23 -13.38
N ALA A 136 12.53 -6.26 -13.58
CA ALA A 136 13.20 -7.40 -14.18
C ALA A 136 13.14 -8.65 -13.29
N ASN A 137 13.32 -8.51 -11.96
CA ASN A 137 13.15 -9.62 -11.03
C ASN A 137 11.71 -10.13 -10.97
N ALA A 138 10.72 -9.23 -11.07
CA ALA A 138 9.32 -9.61 -11.21
C ALA A 138 9.05 -10.42 -12.49
N LEU A 139 9.64 -10.01 -13.63
CA LEU A 139 9.58 -10.80 -14.88
C LEU A 139 10.24 -12.17 -14.70
N LYS A 140 11.35 -12.25 -13.95
CA LYS A 140 12.07 -13.51 -13.72
C LYS A 140 11.21 -14.47 -12.92
N ALA A 141 10.55 -13.99 -11.86
CA ALA A 141 9.60 -14.79 -11.11
C ALA A 141 8.43 -15.29 -11.99
N PHE A 142 7.98 -14.47 -12.95
CA PHE A 142 6.96 -14.88 -13.92
C PHE A 142 7.49 -15.93 -14.91
N VAL A 143 8.72 -15.81 -15.39
CA VAL A 143 9.39 -16.84 -16.21
C VAL A 143 9.50 -18.16 -15.45
N ASP A 144 9.91 -18.12 -14.18
CA ASP A 144 9.99 -19.30 -13.33
C ASP A 144 8.61 -19.95 -13.14
N PHE A 145 7.55 -19.14 -13.01
CA PHE A 145 6.18 -19.62 -13.02
C PHE A 145 5.79 -20.28 -14.34
N LEU A 146 6.07 -19.66 -15.49
CA LEU A 146 5.77 -20.23 -16.82
C LEU A 146 6.49 -21.55 -17.06
N ASN A 147 7.77 -21.65 -16.64
CA ASN A 147 8.58 -22.87 -16.73
C ASN A 147 8.01 -24.03 -15.89
N GLN A 148 7.31 -23.72 -14.80
CA GLN A 148 6.68 -24.70 -13.91
C GLN A 148 5.22 -24.97 -14.27
N LEU A 149 4.62 -24.18 -15.15
CA LEU A 149 3.21 -24.25 -15.50
C LEU A 149 2.94 -25.53 -16.31
N SER A 150 2.31 -26.50 -15.66
CA SER A 150 2.01 -27.81 -16.20
C SER A 150 0.71 -28.37 -15.62
N ALA A 151 0.08 -29.28 -16.35
CA ALA A 151 -1.13 -29.99 -15.96
C ALA A 151 -1.03 -31.47 -16.35
N MET A 152 -1.64 -32.34 -15.55
CA MET A 152 -1.76 -33.76 -15.86
C MET A 152 -3.01 -33.98 -16.69
N VAL A 153 -2.86 -34.41 -17.95
CA VAL A 153 -3.96 -34.75 -18.84
C VAL A 153 -3.79 -36.19 -19.25
N ASP A 154 -4.78 -37.04 -18.94
CA ASP A 154 -4.76 -38.48 -19.24
C ASP A 154 -3.48 -39.20 -18.77
N GLY A 155 -2.97 -38.81 -17.60
CA GLY A 155 -1.76 -39.39 -17.01
C GLY A 155 -0.44 -38.84 -17.58
N VAL A 156 -0.48 -37.93 -18.54
CA VAL A 156 0.71 -37.29 -19.13
C VAL A 156 0.86 -35.87 -18.61
N LEU A 157 2.06 -35.51 -18.16
CA LEU A 157 2.39 -34.15 -17.75
C LEU A 157 2.62 -33.27 -18.99
N LEU A 158 1.66 -32.38 -19.27
CA LEU A 158 1.75 -31.41 -20.34
C LEU A 158 2.20 -30.06 -19.76
N ARG A 159 3.03 -29.33 -20.51
CA ARG A 159 3.54 -28.00 -20.14
C ARG A 159 2.88 -26.92 -20.97
N PHE A 160 2.77 -25.72 -20.41
CA PHE A 160 2.24 -24.58 -21.15
C PHE A 160 3.21 -24.11 -22.24
N ILE A 161 4.49 -23.98 -21.89
CA ILE A 161 5.58 -23.73 -22.84
C ILE A 161 6.35 -25.03 -23.10
N ASP A 162 6.59 -25.32 -24.38
CA ASP A 162 7.34 -26.52 -24.77
C ASP A 162 8.83 -26.39 -24.46
N ARG A 163 9.36 -25.15 -24.45
CA ARG A 163 10.77 -24.85 -24.26
C ARG A 163 11.01 -24.20 -22.91
N PHE A 164 11.97 -24.73 -22.17
CA PHE A 164 12.41 -24.12 -20.92
C PHE A 164 13.14 -22.80 -21.21
N ILE A 165 12.67 -21.71 -20.62
CA ILE A 165 13.24 -20.37 -20.81
C ILE A 165 14.26 -20.13 -19.71
N LYS A 166 15.55 -20.28 -20.05
CA LYS A 166 16.66 -19.88 -19.16
C LYS A 166 16.97 -18.40 -19.37
N TRP A 167 16.41 -17.55 -18.52
CA TRP A 167 16.62 -16.10 -18.55
C TRP A 167 17.26 -15.61 -17.24
N GLN A 168 18.18 -14.66 -17.37
CA GLN A 168 18.77 -13.92 -16.25
C GLN A 168 18.64 -12.44 -16.57
N THR A 169 18.30 -11.63 -15.56
CA THR A 169 18.00 -10.21 -15.77
C THR A 169 19.24 -9.43 -16.21
N GLY A 170 20.44 -9.84 -15.78
CA GLY A 170 21.70 -9.13 -16.06
C GLY A 170 21.78 -7.73 -15.43
N ILE A 171 20.79 -7.33 -14.61
CA ILE A 171 20.71 -6.01 -14.01
C ILE A 171 21.35 -6.07 -12.62
N PRO A 172 22.39 -5.26 -12.35
CA PRO A 172 23.01 -5.21 -11.02
C PRO A 172 22.02 -4.66 -9.99
N ASN A 173 22.14 -5.11 -8.74
CA ASN A 173 21.31 -4.60 -7.66
C ASN A 173 21.78 -3.18 -7.28
N PRO A 174 20.99 -2.12 -7.54
CA PRO A 174 21.40 -0.74 -7.26
C PRO A 174 21.44 -0.44 -5.75
N THR A 175 20.84 -1.30 -4.92
CA THR A 175 20.92 -1.17 -3.46
C THR A 175 22.28 -1.63 -2.92
N HIS A 176 22.99 -2.51 -3.62
CA HIS A 176 24.28 -3.00 -3.13
C HIS A 176 25.36 -1.92 -3.18
N SER A 177 25.45 -1.17 -4.27
CA SER A 177 26.36 -0.01 -4.36
C SER A 177 25.98 1.07 -3.35
N ALA A 178 24.68 1.39 -3.23
CA ALA A 178 24.22 2.43 -2.31
C ALA A 178 24.29 2.09 -0.81
N LEU A 179 24.64 0.85 -0.42
CA LEU A 179 24.84 0.45 0.98
C LEU A 179 26.33 0.36 1.36
N GLU A 180 27.22 0.38 0.38
CA GLU A 180 28.65 0.38 0.62
C GLU A 180 29.09 1.80 1.02
N LEU A 181 29.42 1.97 2.31
CA LEU A 181 29.74 3.28 2.92
C LEU A 181 30.90 4.01 2.22
N THR A 182 31.79 3.27 1.56
CA THR A 182 32.95 3.79 0.84
C THR A 182 32.68 4.04 -0.64
N SER A 183 31.47 3.76 -1.13
CA SER A 183 31.13 3.96 -2.55
C SER A 183 30.89 5.44 -2.88
N PRO A 184 31.26 5.89 -4.09
CA PRO A 184 30.89 7.22 -4.58
C PRO A 184 29.37 7.45 -4.58
N GLU A 185 28.58 6.41 -4.85
CA GLU A 185 27.11 6.46 -4.85
C GLU A 185 26.54 6.71 -3.46
N PHE A 186 27.14 6.12 -2.41
CA PHE A 186 26.76 6.40 -1.03
C PHE A 186 27.08 7.85 -0.66
N GLN A 187 28.30 8.32 -0.95
CA GLN A 187 28.71 9.69 -0.65
C GLN A 187 27.81 10.71 -1.36
N GLN A 188 27.54 10.53 -2.65
CA GLN A 188 26.65 11.41 -3.41
C GLN A 188 25.23 11.41 -2.83
N ARG A 189 24.73 10.24 -2.39
CA ARG A 189 23.42 10.14 -1.75
C ARG A 189 23.39 10.86 -0.40
N GLU A 190 24.44 10.73 0.39
CA GLU A 190 24.59 11.44 1.66
C GLU A 190 24.57 12.95 1.44
N GLU A 191 25.38 13.47 0.52
CA GLU A 191 25.44 14.89 0.16
C GLU A 191 24.09 15.43 -0.35
N ASN A 192 23.33 14.61 -1.09
CA ASN A 192 22.02 14.99 -1.61
C ASN A 192 20.90 14.99 -0.54
N LEU A 193 20.97 14.09 0.45
CA LEU A 193 19.90 13.90 1.43
C LEU A 193 20.16 14.61 2.76
N TYR A 194 21.43 14.80 3.12
CA TYR A 194 21.83 15.38 4.39
C TYR A 194 22.52 16.72 4.17
N THR A 195 21.85 17.78 4.60
CA THR A 195 22.49 19.08 4.77
C THR A 195 23.06 19.18 6.18
N SER A 196 24.28 19.71 6.30
CA SER A 196 25.00 19.78 7.58
C SER A 196 24.26 20.56 8.67
N ASP A 197 23.28 21.39 8.32
CA ASP A 197 22.46 22.21 9.22
C ASP A 197 21.06 21.63 9.50
N LEU A 198 20.72 20.45 8.95
CA LEU A 198 19.40 19.82 9.12
C LEU A 198 19.01 19.70 10.60
N HIS A 199 19.95 19.29 11.46
CA HIS A 199 19.75 19.17 12.90
C HIS A 199 19.42 20.53 13.56
N LYS A 200 20.01 21.62 13.08
CA LYS A 200 19.72 22.99 13.56
C LYS A 200 18.33 23.42 13.12
N GLY A 201 17.97 23.14 11.87
CA GLY A 201 16.64 23.41 11.34
C GLY A 201 15.54 22.70 12.13
N ILE A 202 15.72 21.40 12.40
CA ILE A 202 14.76 20.61 13.21
C ILE A 202 14.68 21.16 14.64
N ALA A 203 15.82 21.45 15.28
CA ALA A 203 15.84 22.00 16.64
C ALA A 203 15.15 23.38 16.70
N GLN A 204 15.39 24.25 15.73
CA GLN A 204 14.76 25.56 15.63
C GLN A 204 13.25 25.45 15.39
N ALA A 205 12.81 24.57 14.49
CA ALA A 205 11.39 24.32 14.24
C ALA A 205 10.69 23.78 15.50
N ARG A 206 11.32 22.81 16.19
CA ARG A 206 10.84 22.27 17.46
C ARG A 206 10.71 23.35 18.52
N TRP A 207 11.73 24.20 18.68
CA TRP A 207 11.68 25.32 19.62
C TRP A 207 10.57 26.32 19.27
N LEU A 208 10.46 26.71 17.99
CA LEU A 208 9.50 27.71 17.53
C LEU A 208 8.05 27.28 17.79
N ILE A 209 7.70 26.04 17.43
CA ILE A 209 6.36 25.49 17.63
C ILE A 209 6.03 25.32 19.11
N LYS A 210 7.02 24.92 19.95
CA LYS A 210 6.82 24.84 21.39
C LYS A 210 6.53 26.20 22.04
N GLN A 211 7.23 27.25 21.59
CA GLN A 211 7.02 28.61 22.10
C GLN A 211 5.73 29.25 21.55
N ASN A 212 5.36 28.90 20.32
CA ASN A 212 4.23 29.51 19.62
C ASN A 212 3.31 28.43 19.01
N PRO A 213 2.51 27.71 19.81
CA PRO A 213 1.64 26.64 19.30
C PRO A 213 0.61 27.11 18.27
N HIS A 214 0.27 28.39 18.27
CA HIS A 214 -0.67 29.00 17.31
C HIS A 214 -0.12 29.09 15.88
N LEU A 215 1.18 28.83 15.67
CA LEU A 215 1.77 28.74 14.33
C LEU A 215 1.36 27.46 13.61
N GLU A 216 0.91 26.44 14.34
CA GLU A 216 0.45 25.20 13.72
C GLU A 216 -0.88 25.43 12.97
N PRO A 217 -1.06 24.89 11.76
CA PRO A 217 -2.34 24.98 11.04
C PRO A 217 -3.51 24.37 11.82
N THR A 218 -3.24 23.29 12.55
CA THR A 218 -4.12 22.64 13.51
C THR A 218 -3.28 22.11 14.65
N ALA A 219 -3.84 22.01 15.85
CA ALA A 219 -3.10 21.57 17.03
C ALA A 219 -2.40 20.22 16.80
N GLY A 220 -1.08 20.17 17.03
CA GLY A 220 -0.28 18.97 16.89
C GLY A 220 0.12 18.60 15.46
N PHE A 221 -0.30 19.34 14.44
CA PHE A 221 0.06 19.05 13.04
C PHE A 221 1.57 18.98 12.85
N ASP A 222 2.32 20.01 13.23
CA ASP A 222 3.78 20.03 13.06
C ASP A 222 4.48 19.42 14.26
N ARG A 223 3.97 19.67 15.47
CA ARG A 223 4.60 19.21 16.70
C ARG A 223 4.67 17.69 16.79
N ILE A 224 3.61 16.96 16.42
CA ILE A 224 3.64 15.49 16.42
C ILE A 224 4.74 14.99 15.48
N ARG A 225 4.89 15.59 14.30
CA ARG A 225 5.92 15.19 13.32
C ARG A 225 7.33 15.49 13.81
N LEU A 226 7.53 16.65 14.42
CA LEU A 226 8.82 17.06 14.97
C LEU A 226 9.24 16.17 16.14
N GLU A 227 8.35 15.89 17.09
CA GLU A 227 8.64 15.00 18.21
C GLU A 227 8.82 13.54 17.75
N ALA A 228 8.05 13.07 16.76
CA ALA A 228 8.25 11.75 16.15
C ALA A 228 9.60 11.63 15.44
N THR A 229 10.09 12.73 14.82
CA THR A 229 11.41 12.76 14.15
C THR A 229 12.56 12.52 15.13
N CYS A 230 12.40 12.87 16.41
CA CYS A 230 13.41 12.57 17.44
C CYS A 230 13.72 11.07 17.52
N PHE A 231 12.73 10.19 17.38
CA PHE A 231 12.93 8.73 17.35
C PHE A 231 13.74 8.28 16.13
N GLY A 232 13.46 8.87 14.97
CA GLY A 232 14.22 8.61 13.75
C GLY A 232 15.69 9.05 13.86
N MET A 233 15.93 10.24 14.42
CA MET A 233 17.29 10.77 14.59
C MET A 233 18.11 10.03 15.65
N ALA A 234 17.48 9.66 16.77
CA ALA A 234 18.17 9.03 17.89
C ALA A 234 18.51 7.55 17.62
N LEU A 235 17.65 6.84 16.89
CA LEU A 235 17.70 5.38 16.78
C LEU A 235 17.74 4.85 15.34
N GLY A 236 17.61 5.73 14.34
CA GLY A 236 17.58 5.32 12.93
C GLY A 236 16.32 4.54 12.54
N LEU A 237 15.21 4.72 13.29
CA LEU A 237 13.96 4.01 13.02
C LEU A 237 13.36 4.42 11.67
N ARG A 238 12.72 3.47 11.01
CA ARG A 238 11.92 3.74 9.80
C ARG A 238 10.64 4.45 10.18
N VAL A 239 10.11 5.23 9.24
CA VAL A 239 8.86 6.00 9.46
C VAL A 239 7.68 5.14 9.92
N GLY A 240 7.53 3.92 9.39
CA GLY A 240 6.46 3.04 9.83
C GLY A 240 6.73 2.34 11.16
N GLU A 241 7.99 2.16 11.57
CA GLU A 241 8.36 1.74 12.93
C GLU A 241 8.01 2.85 13.93
N ILE A 242 8.28 4.12 13.59
CA ILE A 242 7.92 5.30 14.38
C ILE A 242 6.39 5.44 14.50
N ALA A 243 5.66 5.29 13.38
CA ALA A 243 4.21 5.43 13.35
C ALA A 243 3.48 4.34 14.17
N ASN A 244 4.12 3.19 14.41
CA ASN A 244 3.56 2.07 15.14
C ASN A 244 4.11 1.91 16.57
N LEU A 245 4.83 2.91 17.10
CA LEU A 245 5.41 2.84 18.44
C LEU A 245 4.32 2.53 19.50
N PRO A 246 4.51 1.46 20.31
CA PRO A 246 3.53 1.08 21.32
C PRO A 246 3.45 2.13 22.43
N LYS A 247 2.31 2.17 23.15
CA LYS A 247 2.08 3.11 24.26
C LYS A 247 3.21 3.08 25.28
N ASN A 248 3.78 1.91 25.53
CA ASN A 248 4.86 1.65 26.46
C ASN A 248 6.16 1.36 25.68
N CYS A 249 6.57 2.23 24.77
CA CYS A 249 7.79 1.99 23.99
C CYS A 249 9.07 2.40 24.73
N LEU A 250 9.05 3.49 25.52
CA LEU A 250 10.23 4.03 26.20
C LEU A 250 10.32 3.53 27.65
N PHE A 251 11.51 3.07 28.06
CA PHE A 251 11.81 2.64 29.42
C PHE A 251 13.20 3.07 29.86
N GLU A 252 13.38 3.19 31.17
CA GLU A 252 14.68 3.25 31.80
C GLU A 252 14.89 1.96 32.60
N ASP A 253 16.02 1.29 32.39
CA ASP A 253 16.40 0.14 33.20
C ASP A 253 16.75 0.62 34.63
N PRO A 254 16.09 0.13 35.68
CA PRO A 254 16.31 0.61 37.04
C PRO A 254 17.68 0.26 37.62
N ASN A 255 18.39 -0.72 37.05
CA ASN A 255 19.71 -1.15 37.53
C ASN A 255 20.83 -0.42 36.80
N THR A 256 20.70 -0.23 35.48
CA THR A 256 21.75 0.37 34.65
C THR A 256 21.50 1.84 34.32
N HIS A 257 20.34 2.37 34.67
CA HIS A 257 19.86 3.71 34.28
C HIS A 257 19.88 3.95 32.77
N THR A 258 19.95 2.87 31.98
CA THR A 258 20.01 2.96 30.53
C THR A 258 18.60 3.12 30.00
N THR A 259 18.37 4.20 29.25
CA THR A 259 17.12 4.38 28.51
C THR A 259 17.12 3.47 27.28
N PHE A 260 16.01 2.78 27.01
CA PHE A 260 15.83 1.98 25.81
C PHE A 260 14.43 2.12 25.24
N VAL A 261 14.32 1.94 23.92
CA VAL A 261 13.03 1.95 23.20
C VAL A 261 12.74 0.54 22.70
N ARG A 262 11.54 0.04 22.98
CA ARG A 262 10.98 -1.16 22.36
C ARG A 262 10.49 -0.78 20.97
N VAL A 263 11.16 -1.32 19.96
CA VAL A 263 10.90 -0.99 18.57
C VAL A 263 10.01 -2.08 17.97
N PRO A 264 8.79 -1.74 17.51
CA PRO A 264 8.05 -2.62 16.62
C PRO A 264 8.80 -2.68 15.30
N VAL A 265 8.94 -3.87 14.74
CA VAL A 265 9.78 -4.06 13.56
C VAL A 265 8.95 -4.34 12.32
N GLU A 266 9.34 -3.74 11.21
CA GLU A 266 8.78 -4.03 9.90
C GLU A 266 9.49 -5.22 9.23
N LYS A 267 8.88 -5.77 8.16
CA LYS A 267 9.52 -6.71 7.21
C LYS A 267 10.08 -8.01 7.83
N ASN A 268 9.35 -8.61 8.77
CA ASN A 268 9.69 -9.90 9.40
C ASN A 268 11.00 -9.89 10.23
N CYS A 269 11.46 -8.72 10.66
CA CYS A 269 12.50 -8.63 11.67
C CYS A 269 11.97 -9.11 13.04
N ILE A 270 12.88 -9.38 13.98
CA ILE A 270 12.53 -9.76 15.36
C ILE A 270 12.39 -8.48 16.19
N PRO A 271 11.29 -8.28 16.95
CA PRO A 271 11.15 -7.13 17.83
C PRO A 271 12.33 -7.03 18.78
N ASN A 272 12.87 -5.81 18.94
CA ASN A 272 14.07 -5.58 19.75
C ASN A 272 13.92 -4.35 20.65
N ALA A 273 14.73 -4.33 21.71
CA ALA A 273 14.94 -3.15 22.55
C ALA A 273 16.24 -2.49 22.12
N VAL A 274 16.18 -1.21 21.74
CA VAL A 274 17.34 -0.46 21.28
C VAL A 274 17.77 0.51 22.38
N PRO A 275 19.02 0.44 22.87
CA PRO A 275 19.52 1.40 23.85
C PRO A 275 19.60 2.79 23.23
N VAL A 276 19.22 3.79 24.00
CA VAL A 276 19.28 5.20 23.65
C VAL A 276 20.58 5.77 24.19
N ALA A 277 21.33 6.49 23.36
CA ALA A 277 22.51 7.21 23.84
C ALA A 277 22.09 8.33 24.82
N ASP A 278 22.86 8.53 25.90
CA ASP A 278 22.52 9.47 26.99
C ASP A 278 22.12 10.87 26.49
N LEU A 279 22.82 11.38 25.47
CA LEU A 279 22.55 12.69 24.87
C LEU A 279 21.13 12.82 24.28
N TRP A 280 20.52 11.69 23.90
CA TRP A 280 19.18 11.60 23.33
C TRP A 280 18.11 11.24 24.36
N SER A 281 18.49 10.77 25.56
CA SER A 281 17.53 10.31 26.57
C SER A 281 16.52 11.40 26.93
N ALA A 282 16.98 12.58 27.36
CA ALA A 282 16.08 13.67 27.74
C ALA A 282 15.21 14.19 26.58
N PRO A 283 15.75 14.48 25.37
CA PRO A 283 14.92 14.86 24.22
C PRO A 283 13.88 13.80 23.84
N LEU A 284 14.22 12.51 23.90
CA LEU A 284 13.30 11.42 23.59
C LEU A 284 12.21 11.26 24.64
N THR A 285 12.54 11.39 25.92
CA THR A 285 11.55 11.34 27.01
C THR A 285 10.53 12.46 26.85
N GLU A 286 10.98 13.69 26.57
CA GLU A 286 10.08 14.81 26.33
C GLU A 286 9.19 14.58 25.09
N ALA A 287 9.78 14.09 23.99
CA ALA A 287 9.03 13.75 22.78
C ALA A 287 7.98 12.66 23.04
N TYR A 288 8.37 11.60 23.75
CA TYR A 288 7.50 10.50 24.12
C TYR A 288 6.30 10.95 24.97
N GLU A 289 6.54 11.73 26.03
CA GLU A 289 5.48 12.25 26.90
C GLU A 289 4.48 13.11 26.12
N TYR A 290 4.98 13.99 25.24
CA TYR A 290 4.12 14.80 24.38
C TYR A 290 3.28 13.94 23.43
N LEU A 291 3.91 12.98 22.73
CA LEU A 291 3.21 12.11 21.78
C LEU A 291 2.17 11.23 22.49
N LEU A 292 2.46 10.77 23.71
CA LEU A 292 1.52 10.01 24.52
C LEU A 292 0.29 10.86 24.86
N ALA A 293 0.50 12.09 25.33
CA ALA A 293 -0.59 13.01 25.64
C ALA A 293 -1.40 13.40 24.38
N ALA A 294 -0.72 13.76 23.28
CA ALA A 294 -1.35 14.19 22.04
C ALA A 294 -2.13 13.06 21.34
N SER A 295 -1.79 11.79 21.59
CA SER A 295 -2.49 10.63 21.02
C SER A 295 -3.57 10.04 21.91
N GLN A 296 -3.80 10.59 23.11
CA GLN A 296 -4.69 9.99 24.10
C GLN A 296 -6.15 9.89 23.60
N ASP A 297 -6.73 10.99 23.09
CA ASP A 297 -8.11 11.00 22.58
C ASP A 297 -8.30 10.01 21.42
N ALA A 298 -7.30 9.92 20.53
CA ALA A 298 -7.33 8.96 19.41
C ALA A 298 -7.27 7.51 19.90
N ARG A 299 -6.51 7.24 20.97
CA ARG A 299 -6.43 5.91 21.60
C ARG A 299 -7.74 5.53 22.29
N GLU A 300 -8.34 6.46 23.02
CA GLU A 300 -9.64 6.25 23.64
C GLU A 300 -10.72 5.99 22.59
N ARG A 301 -10.71 6.74 21.48
CA ARG A 301 -11.59 6.48 20.34
C ARG A 301 -11.36 5.11 19.71
N ALA A 302 -10.11 4.68 19.56
CA ALA A 302 -9.81 3.36 19.00
C ALA A 302 -10.36 2.24 19.90
N LEU A 303 -10.20 2.35 21.21
CA LEU A 303 -10.75 1.40 22.19
C LEU A 303 -12.30 1.39 22.17
N ASP A 304 -12.92 2.56 22.07
CA ASP A 304 -14.37 2.70 21.90
C ASP A 304 -14.85 2.00 20.62
N ILE A 305 -14.10 2.12 19.50
CA ILE A 305 -14.42 1.42 18.25
C ILE A 305 -14.25 -0.09 18.37
N GLU A 306 -13.23 -0.57 19.07
CA GLU A 306 -13.02 -2.00 19.29
C GLU A 306 -14.13 -2.62 20.16
N ALA A 307 -14.64 -1.87 21.14
CA ALA A 307 -15.69 -2.33 22.06
C ALA A 307 -17.10 -2.20 21.48
N ASP A 308 -17.42 -1.02 20.92
CA ASP A 308 -18.79 -0.61 20.57
C ASP A 308 -18.95 -0.35 19.06
N GLY A 309 -17.95 -0.68 18.24
CA GLY A 309 -17.95 -0.39 16.81
C GLY A 309 -18.02 1.11 16.51
N PHE A 310 -18.61 1.47 15.37
CA PHE A 310 -18.75 2.88 14.97
C PHE A 310 -19.95 3.58 15.61
N SER A 311 -20.46 3.11 16.76
CA SER A 311 -21.67 3.63 17.41
C SER A 311 -21.59 5.13 17.78
N PHE A 312 -20.38 5.67 17.95
CA PHE A 312 -20.18 7.10 18.18
C PHE A 312 -20.67 7.97 17.02
N ILE A 313 -20.75 7.42 15.81
CA ILE A 313 -21.26 8.11 14.63
C ILE A 313 -22.76 8.38 14.83
N ASP A 314 -23.52 7.32 15.10
CA ASP A 314 -24.97 7.41 15.33
C ASP A 314 -25.29 8.30 16.53
N LYS A 315 -24.54 8.16 17.64
CA LYS A 315 -24.71 9.01 18.84
C LYS A 315 -24.50 10.50 18.51
N SER A 316 -23.44 10.83 17.78
CA SER A 316 -23.13 12.22 17.41
C SER A 316 -24.20 12.81 16.49
N LEU A 317 -24.63 12.06 15.49
CA LEU A 317 -25.63 12.51 14.52
C LEU A 317 -27.03 12.61 15.13
N ALA A 318 -27.43 11.67 15.97
CA ALA A 318 -28.68 11.75 16.72
C ALA A 318 -28.69 12.95 17.68
N ALA A 319 -27.58 13.20 18.39
CA ALA A 319 -27.44 14.37 19.25
C ALA A 319 -27.50 15.69 18.45
N TYR A 320 -26.94 15.72 17.25
CA TYR A 320 -27.06 16.88 16.36
C TYR A 320 -28.51 17.14 15.95
N ARG A 321 -29.24 16.11 15.51
CA ARG A 321 -30.67 16.22 15.13
C ARG A 321 -31.60 16.56 16.29
N ALA A 322 -31.28 16.12 17.51
CA ALA A 322 -32.03 16.52 18.70
C ALA A 322 -31.95 18.04 18.94
N ASN A 323 -30.81 18.65 18.62
CA ASN A 323 -30.60 20.10 18.75
C ASN A 323 -30.97 20.89 17.49
N HIS A 324 -30.98 20.24 16.32
CA HIS A 324 -31.32 20.82 15.02
C HIS A 324 -32.31 19.90 14.29
N PRO A 325 -33.59 19.92 14.67
CA PRO A 325 -34.60 19.09 14.01
C PRO A 325 -34.70 19.41 12.52
N LEU A 326 -34.95 18.38 11.71
CA LEU A 326 -35.20 18.54 10.27
C LEU A 326 -36.44 19.40 10.04
N ASP A 327 -36.42 20.21 8.99
CA ASP A 327 -37.60 20.91 8.52
C ASP A 327 -38.54 19.94 7.80
N PRO A 328 -39.85 20.26 7.70
CA PRO A 328 -40.82 19.39 7.04
C PRO A 328 -40.42 19.02 5.61
N GLY A 329 -39.77 19.93 4.88
CA GLY A 329 -39.29 19.69 3.51
C GLY A 329 -38.22 18.60 3.42
N ALA A 330 -37.24 18.59 4.33
CA ALA A 330 -36.23 17.54 4.39
C ALA A 330 -36.82 16.18 4.80
N VAL A 331 -37.82 16.17 5.69
CA VAL A 331 -38.53 14.94 6.08
C VAL A 331 -39.32 14.36 4.89
N ASP A 332 -40.02 15.21 4.15
CA ASP A 332 -40.75 14.81 2.93
C ASP A 332 -39.80 14.29 1.86
N GLN A 333 -38.63 14.91 1.70
CA GLN A 333 -37.60 14.45 0.77
C GLN A 333 -37.12 13.03 1.08
N LEU A 334 -36.75 12.75 2.33
CA LEU A 334 -36.33 11.40 2.75
C LEU A 334 -37.46 10.39 2.56
N SER A 335 -38.68 10.76 2.96
CA SER A 335 -39.86 9.91 2.82
C SER A 335 -40.18 9.58 1.36
N SER A 336 -40.03 10.55 0.45
CA SER A 336 -40.26 10.36 -1.00
C SER A 336 -39.26 9.39 -1.64
N LEU A 337 -38.07 9.25 -1.05
CA LEU A 337 -37.02 8.32 -1.46
C LEU A 337 -37.11 6.97 -0.73
N GLY A 338 -38.09 6.76 0.15
CA GLY A 338 -38.22 5.55 0.96
C GLY A 338 -37.15 5.41 2.04
N LEU A 339 -36.46 6.50 2.39
CA LEU A 339 -35.37 6.51 3.37
C LEU A 339 -35.91 6.88 4.76
N SER A 340 -35.51 6.14 5.79
CA SER A 340 -35.93 6.41 7.16
C SER A 340 -35.16 7.59 7.76
N VAL A 341 -35.90 8.49 8.43
CA VAL A 341 -35.34 9.66 9.13
C VAL A 341 -34.40 9.27 10.28
N GLU A 342 -34.51 8.06 10.82
CA GLU A 342 -33.67 7.63 11.94
C GLU A 342 -32.28 7.16 11.51
N HIS A 343 -32.12 6.73 10.25
CA HIS A 343 -30.88 6.10 9.79
C HIS A 343 -30.20 6.81 8.61
N HIS A 344 -30.85 7.81 8.01
CA HIS A 344 -30.33 8.52 6.85
C HIS A 344 -30.06 9.98 7.19
N TYR A 345 -28.85 10.45 6.91
CA TYR A 345 -28.36 11.79 7.23
C TYR A 345 -27.92 12.54 5.98
N PHE A 346 -28.22 13.83 5.91
CA PHE A 346 -27.72 14.69 4.84
C PHE A 346 -26.22 14.92 5.03
N VAL A 347 -25.50 15.10 3.91
CA VAL A 347 -24.03 15.29 3.91
C VAL A 347 -23.64 16.48 4.80
N GLU A 348 -24.44 17.54 4.79
CA GLU A 348 -24.24 18.72 5.61
C GLU A 348 -24.28 18.40 7.11
N GLU A 349 -25.19 17.53 7.56
CA GLU A 349 -25.27 17.11 8.97
C GLU A 349 -24.00 16.35 9.38
N ILE A 350 -23.53 15.46 8.50
CA ILE A 350 -22.30 14.69 8.74
C ILE A 350 -21.09 15.62 8.80
N CYS A 351 -20.97 16.58 7.87
CA CYS A 351 -19.89 17.58 7.87
C CYS A 351 -19.95 18.57 9.05
N LYS A 352 -21.09 18.70 9.72
CA LYS A 352 -21.20 19.49 10.96
C LYS A 352 -20.78 18.71 12.20
N CYS A 353 -20.98 17.39 12.19
CA CYS A 353 -20.61 16.52 13.31
C CYS A 353 -19.15 16.07 13.26
N PHE A 354 -18.57 15.97 12.06
CA PHE A 354 -17.22 15.41 11.85
C PHE A 354 -16.36 16.36 11.02
N PRO A 355 -15.02 16.35 11.20
CA PRO A 355 -14.09 17.20 10.46
C PRO A 355 -13.88 16.68 9.03
N ILE A 356 -14.97 16.57 8.25
CA ILE A 356 -14.98 16.16 6.86
C ILE A 356 -15.54 17.28 5.99
N SER A 357 -15.00 17.43 4.78
CA SER A 357 -15.52 18.40 3.81
C SER A 357 -16.65 17.77 3.00
N PRO A 358 -17.68 18.55 2.60
CA PRO A 358 -18.70 18.07 1.64
C PRO A 358 -18.09 17.59 0.31
N LYS A 359 -16.92 18.12 -0.06
CA LYS A 359 -16.14 17.69 -1.24
C LYS A 359 -15.59 16.27 -1.12
N ASN A 360 -15.50 15.73 0.09
CA ASN A 360 -15.07 14.34 0.32
C ASN A 360 -16.22 13.36 0.03
N SER A 361 -17.47 13.84 0.10
CA SER A 361 -18.70 13.05 -0.08
C SER A 361 -19.34 13.24 -1.45
N THR A 362 -18.88 14.24 -2.23
CA THR A 362 -19.38 14.54 -3.57
C THR A 362 -18.26 14.35 -4.60
N ALA A 363 -18.55 13.62 -5.68
CA ALA A 363 -17.64 13.54 -6.81
C ALA A 363 -17.60 14.92 -7.50
N ALA A 364 -16.61 15.74 -7.16
CA ALA A 364 -16.45 17.05 -7.78
C ALA A 364 -15.88 16.89 -9.21
N GLY A 365 -16.76 16.66 -10.19
CA GLY A 365 -16.41 16.60 -11.61
C GLY A 365 -15.47 15.46 -12.00
N ASP A 366 -15.16 15.38 -13.30
CA ASP A 366 -14.56 14.25 -14.03
C ASP A 366 -13.27 13.63 -13.43
N PHE A 367 -12.66 14.24 -12.41
CA PHE A 367 -11.32 13.89 -11.91
C PHE A 367 -11.23 13.21 -10.54
N THR A 368 -12.31 13.04 -9.77
CA THR A 368 -12.24 12.34 -8.46
C THR A 368 -13.47 11.46 -8.18
N VAL A 369 -13.25 10.17 -7.97
CA VAL A 369 -14.21 9.28 -7.29
C VAL A 369 -14.37 9.81 -5.87
N ALA A 370 -15.61 9.88 -5.35
CA ALA A 370 -15.84 10.24 -3.96
C ALA A 370 -14.97 9.36 -3.04
N ALA A 371 -14.30 9.95 -2.06
CA ALA A 371 -13.40 9.21 -1.17
C ALA A 371 -14.16 8.20 -0.28
N LEU A 372 -15.48 8.41 -0.14
CA LEU A 372 -16.41 7.54 0.56
C LEU A 372 -17.30 6.85 -0.48
N SER A 373 -17.16 5.53 -0.62
CA SER A 373 -18.15 4.71 -1.33
C SER A 373 -19.29 4.40 -0.36
N PHE A 374 -20.47 4.96 -0.61
CA PHE A 374 -21.68 4.51 0.07
C PHE A 374 -22.14 3.20 -0.61
N PRO A 375 -22.59 2.19 0.17
CA PRO A 375 -23.28 1.04 -0.42
C PRO A 375 -24.46 1.53 -1.26
N GLU A 376 -24.63 0.97 -2.46
CA GLU A 376 -25.83 1.16 -3.27
C GLU A 376 -27.08 0.59 -2.59
#